data_AF-A0AAV6M110-F1
#
_entry.id   AF-A0AAV6M110-F1
#
_cell.length_a   1.000
_cell.length_b   1.000
_cell.length_c   1.000
_cell.angle_alpha   90.00
_cell.angle_beta   90.00
_cell.angle_gamma   90.00
#
_symmetry.space_group_name_H-M   'P 1'
#
loop_
_entity.id
_entity.type
_entity.pdbx_description
1 polymer ?
#
loop_
_entity_poly.entity_id
_entity_poly.type
_entity_poly.pdbx_seq_one_letter_code
_entity_poly.pdbx_strand_id
1 'polypeptide(L)'
;MAASILLPIVLQIRRIQMPMKTPFNFNFNHRPAIFCHPLNNFSFSSPSLPLYPTRLLCALSPTPPSPSPSPPPVKVLMEKMDLIGIVCDEQCTPGKYYCLLCPKCKGGRLMERSLSLHVIPTGDFAMWRCFQSECGWAGRIFADGRLAFNEFSRTAKLFGGTAKKSLILEPLGDELITYFSKRMISQETLKRNVVMQTADRQAAIAFTYRQNGQLVGCKYRTINKKFWQAKGTEKLFYGIDDINDADELIIVEGEMDKLSVEEAGFLNCISVPGGAPTKVSTNAVASIQKDTAYQYLWSCKDLLDKVPRIILATDSDEPGQALAEELALRLGKHRCWRVDWPYKDDFNRFKDANEILVQLGADALKKAIQDAKSYQLCDTDEIQVEEDLESFHEPS
;
A
#
# COMPACT_ATOMS: atom_id res chain seq x y z
N MET A 1 38.71 -8.11 55.31
CA MET A 1 37.54 -8.53 56.12
C MET A 1 36.31 -8.27 55.25
N ALA A 2 35.87 -9.17 54.37
CA ALA A 2 35.27 -10.50 54.58
C ALA A 2 33.88 -10.43 55.26
N ALA A 3 32.83 -10.51 54.44
CA ALA A 3 31.47 -11.05 54.69
C ALA A 3 30.63 -10.69 53.43
N SER A 4 30.37 -11.51 52.41
CA SER A 4 29.91 -12.91 52.32
C SER A 4 28.60 -13.15 53.07
N ILE A 5 27.47 -12.90 52.40
CA ILE A 5 26.19 -13.56 52.68
C ILE A 5 25.62 -14.08 51.36
N LEU A 6 25.43 -15.40 51.33
CA LEU A 6 24.97 -16.26 50.24
C LEU A 6 23.50 -16.66 50.49
N LEU A 7 22.68 -16.53 49.44
CA LEU A 7 21.50 -17.35 49.04
C LEU A 7 20.27 -17.49 50.01
N PRO A 8 19.04 -17.86 49.54
CA PRO A 8 18.77 -18.74 48.40
C PRO A 8 17.78 -18.26 47.32
N ILE A 9 18.07 -18.75 46.12
CA ILE A 9 17.24 -18.79 44.91
C ILE A 9 16.07 -19.76 45.16
N VAL A 10 14.83 -19.29 45.02
CA VAL A 10 13.64 -20.14 44.98
C VAL A 10 13.27 -20.39 43.51
N LEU A 11 13.62 -21.58 43.03
CA LEU A 11 13.17 -22.15 41.77
C LEU A 11 11.71 -22.60 41.90
N GLN A 12 10.77 -21.84 41.34
CA GLN A 12 9.38 -22.29 41.22
C GLN A 12 9.12 -22.79 39.80
N ILE A 13 9.25 -24.11 39.63
CA ILE A 13 8.87 -24.87 38.44
C ILE A 13 7.34 -24.78 38.30
N ARG A 14 6.83 -23.96 37.38
CA ARG A 14 5.44 -24.04 36.94
C ARG A 14 5.33 -25.03 35.79
N ARG A 15 4.57 -26.09 36.05
CA ARG A 15 4.20 -27.16 35.11
C ARG A 15 3.51 -26.58 33.87
N ILE A 16 4.02 -27.04 32.73
CA ILE A 16 3.40 -26.98 31.42
C ILE A 16 2.09 -27.77 31.45
N GLN A 17 0.97 -27.14 31.12
CA GLN A 17 -0.29 -27.80 30.80
C GLN A 17 -0.70 -27.37 29.38
N MET A 18 -0.41 -28.25 28.42
CA MET A 18 -1.00 -28.20 27.07
C MET A 18 -2.40 -28.81 27.12
N PRO A 19 -3.44 -28.15 26.59
CA PRO A 19 -4.68 -28.83 26.25
C PRO A 19 -4.59 -29.48 24.86
N MET A 20 -5.08 -30.70 24.84
CA MET A 20 -5.06 -31.67 23.75
C MET A 20 -5.85 -31.21 22.51
N LYS A 21 -5.32 -31.59 21.36
CA LYS A 21 -6.01 -31.68 20.06
C LYS A 21 -7.13 -32.72 20.15
N THR A 22 -8.33 -32.38 19.69
CA THR A 22 -9.34 -33.36 19.28
C THR A 22 -9.41 -33.44 17.75
N PRO A 23 -9.60 -34.64 17.17
CA PRO A 23 -9.56 -34.86 15.74
C PRO A 23 -10.95 -34.73 15.12
N PHE A 24 -11.07 -34.08 13.97
CA PHE A 24 -12.23 -34.26 13.10
C PHE A 24 -11.81 -34.99 11.84
N ASN A 25 -12.28 -36.23 11.75
CA ASN A 25 -12.06 -37.17 10.67
C ASN A 25 -12.91 -36.81 9.44
N PHE A 26 -12.30 -37.08 8.29
CA PHE A 26 -12.90 -37.15 6.97
C PHE A 26 -14.11 -38.10 6.92
N ASN A 27 -15.08 -37.78 6.06
CA ASN A 27 -15.79 -38.83 5.33
C ASN A 27 -16.10 -38.39 3.90
N PHE A 28 -15.62 -39.20 2.95
CA PHE A 28 -15.83 -39.14 1.51
C PHE A 28 -17.00 -40.07 1.12
N ASN A 29 -17.46 -39.90 -0.12
CA ASN A 29 -18.40 -40.73 -0.91
C ASN A 29 -19.88 -40.33 -0.73
N HIS A 30 -20.71 -40.12 -1.77
CA HIS A 30 -20.80 -40.77 -3.08
C HIS A 30 -21.47 -39.84 -4.14
N ARG A 31 -20.95 -39.85 -5.38
CA ARG A 31 -21.74 -39.74 -6.65
C ARG A 31 -22.31 -41.15 -6.97
N PRO A 32 -23.19 -41.43 -7.98
CA PRO A 32 -23.54 -40.65 -9.19
C PRO A 32 -25.03 -40.72 -9.67
N ALA A 33 -25.35 -40.03 -10.78
CA ALA A 33 -26.22 -40.43 -11.93
C ALA A 33 -26.71 -39.14 -12.65
N ILE A 34 -26.25 -38.79 -13.85
CA ILE A 34 -26.61 -39.29 -15.20
C ILE A 34 -28.13 -39.35 -15.42
N PHE A 35 -28.65 -38.42 -16.23
CA PHE A 35 -29.72 -38.72 -17.20
C PHE A 35 -29.59 -37.79 -18.42
N CYS A 36 -29.67 -38.39 -19.60
CA CYS A 36 -29.59 -37.76 -20.91
C CYS A 36 -30.97 -37.65 -21.58
N HIS A 37 -31.08 -36.69 -22.50
CA HIS A 37 -31.91 -36.64 -23.72
C HIS A 37 -33.44 -36.43 -23.61
N PRO A 38 -34.15 -36.07 -24.71
CA PRO A 38 -33.70 -35.66 -26.06
C PRO A 38 -34.35 -34.38 -26.64
N LEU A 39 -33.81 -34.05 -27.83
CA LEU A 39 -34.23 -33.18 -28.93
C LEU A 39 -35.74 -33.15 -29.25
N ASN A 40 -36.21 -32.02 -29.82
CA ASN A 40 -37.01 -32.10 -31.04
C ASN A 40 -36.95 -30.84 -31.92
N ASN A 41 -36.83 -31.12 -33.23
CA ASN A 41 -36.92 -30.22 -34.39
C ASN A 41 -38.30 -29.59 -34.53
N PHE A 42 -38.38 -28.44 -35.21
CA PHE A 42 -39.32 -28.26 -36.34
C PHE A 42 -38.85 -27.13 -37.26
N SER A 43 -38.60 -27.52 -38.52
CA SER A 43 -38.44 -26.68 -39.70
C SER A 43 -39.78 -26.10 -40.15
N PHE A 44 -39.80 -25.03 -40.96
CA PHE A 44 -40.43 -25.01 -42.30
C PHE A 44 -40.26 -23.66 -43.03
N SER A 45 -39.67 -23.78 -44.24
CA SER A 45 -39.98 -23.13 -45.53
C SER A 45 -40.03 -21.59 -45.73
N SER A 46 -39.21 -21.18 -46.71
CA SER A 46 -39.20 -20.01 -47.61
C SER A 46 -40.47 -19.90 -48.50
N PRO A 47 -40.53 -19.12 -49.62
CA PRO A 47 -39.70 -18.00 -50.15
C PRO A 47 -40.52 -16.80 -50.72
N SER A 48 -39.88 -15.69 -51.09
CA SER A 48 -40.08 -15.00 -52.41
C SER A 48 -39.29 -13.68 -52.53
N LEU A 49 -38.51 -13.57 -53.63
CA LEU A 49 -37.92 -12.37 -54.25
C LEU A 49 -38.95 -11.74 -55.23
N PRO A 50 -38.63 -10.73 -56.05
CA PRO A 50 -37.78 -9.53 -55.89
C PRO A 50 -38.57 -8.25 -56.25
N LEU A 51 -38.00 -7.04 -56.08
CA LEU A 51 -38.32 -5.88 -56.94
C LEU A 51 -37.27 -4.77 -56.74
N TYR A 52 -36.53 -4.45 -57.81
CA TYR A 52 -35.78 -3.19 -57.97
C TYR A 52 -36.78 -2.04 -58.20
N PRO A 53 -36.45 -0.82 -57.77
CA PRO A 53 -36.02 0.13 -58.79
C PRO A 53 -34.85 1.05 -58.37
N THR A 54 -34.09 1.40 -59.39
CA THR A 54 -33.12 2.49 -59.55
C THR A 54 -33.55 3.80 -58.86
N ARG A 55 -32.65 4.43 -58.09
CA ARG A 55 -32.46 5.90 -58.09
C ARG A 55 -31.25 6.38 -57.25
N LEU A 56 -30.57 7.36 -57.86
CA LEU A 56 -29.69 8.40 -57.31
C LEU A 56 -28.37 8.00 -56.63
N LEU A 57 -27.29 8.21 -57.39
CA LEU A 57 -25.95 8.51 -56.88
C LEU A 57 -26.00 9.78 -56.01
N CYS A 58 -25.88 9.60 -54.70
CA CYS A 58 -25.53 10.66 -53.77
C CYS A 58 -24.07 10.42 -53.36
N ALA A 59 -23.19 11.37 -53.66
CA ALA A 59 -21.79 11.32 -53.29
C ALA A 59 -21.65 11.36 -51.76
N LEU A 60 -21.35 10.22 -51.17
CA LEU A 60 -20.96 10.11 -49.77
C LEU A 60 -19.47 10.46 -49.65
N SER A 61 -19.18 11.45 -48.82
CA SER A 61 -17.85 11.78 -48.34
C SER A 61 -17.19 10.57 -47.66
N PRO A 62 -15.86 10.39 -47.76
CA PRO A 62 -15.18 9.25 -47.18
C PRO A 62 -15.28 9.29 -45.65
N THR A 63 -15.88 8.25 -45.08
CA THR A 63 -15.82 7.96 -43.64
C THR A 63 -14.37 7.61 -43.25
N PRO A 64 -13.87 8.08 -42.09
CA PRO A 64 -12.55 7.72 -41.63
C PRO A 64 -12.45 6.20 -41.38
N PRO A 65 -11.28 5.58 -41.61
CA PRO A 65 -11.11 4.14 -41.47
C PRO A 65 -11.42 3.70 -40.03
N SER A 66 -12.24 2.65 -39.91
CA SER A 66 -12.49 1.97 -38.65
C SER A 66 -11.18 1.44 -38.05
N PRO A 67 -10.99 1.52 -36.72
CA PRO A 67 -9.80 0.99 -36.08
C PRO A 67 -9.73 -0.53 -36.30
N SER A 68 -8.57 -1.00 -36.75
CA SER A 68 -8.24 -2.42 -36.89
C SER A 68 -8.55 -3.20 -35.60
N PRO A 69 -9.01 -4.47 -35.68
CA PRO A 69 -9.31 -5.26 -34.50
C PRO A 69 -8.07 -5.41 -33.62
N SER A 70 -8.20 -5.08 -32.33
CA SER A 70 -7.14 -5.24 -31.34
C SER A 70 -6.75 -6.72 -31.20
N PRO A 71 -5.45 -7.04 -31.03
CA PRO A 71 -5.01 -8.43 -30.84
C PRO A 71 -5.68 -9.07 -29.61
N PRO A 72 -5.85 -10.41 -29.59
CA PRO A 72 -6.49 -11.10 -28.48
C PRO A 72 -5.75 -10.88 -27.14
N PRO A 73 -6.46 -10.73 -26.00
CA PRO A 73 -5.86 -10.46 -24.69
C PRO A 73 -4.73 -11.43 -24.31
N VAL A 74 -4.90 -12.71 -24.63
CA VAL A 74 -3.93 -13.77 -24.33
C VAL A 74 -2.58 -13.53 -25.03
N LYS A 75 -2.59 -13.09 -26.30
CA LYS A 75 -1.34 -12.86 -27.04
C LYS A 75 -0.53 -11.72 -26.41
N VAL A 76 -1.22 -10.62 -26.09
CA VAL A 76 -0.64 -9.47 -25.39
C VAL A 76 -0.11 -9.86 -24.01
N LEU A 77 -0.81 -10.74 -23.30
CA LEU A 77 -0.41 -11.22 -21.99
C LEU A 77 0.89 -12.04 -22.03
N MET A 78 1.03 -12.93 -23.04
CA MET A 78 2.23 -13.74 -23.21
C MET A 78 3.47 -12.90 -23.54
N GLU A 79 3.34 -11.95 -24.49
CA GLU A 79 4.42 -11.02 -24.84
C GLU A 79 4.92 -10.24 -23.60
N LYS A 80 3.98 -9.84 -22.73
CA LYS A 80 4.31 -9.12 -21.50
C LYS A 80 4.96 -9.99 -20.42
N MET A 81 4.59 -11.25 -20.33
CA MET A 81 5.22 -12.20 -19.40
C MET A 81 6.67 -12.49 -19.80
N ASP A 82 6.95 -12.56 -21.10
CA ASP A 82 8.31 -12.73 -21.62
C ASP A 82 9.24 -11.59 -21.18
N LEU A 83 8.76 -10.35 -21.20
CA LEU A 83 9.51 -9.16 -20.75
C LEU A 83 9.98 -9.23 -19.29
N ILE A 84 9.27 -9.96 -18.42
CA ILE A 84 9.65 -10.16 -17.01
C ILE A 84 10.37 -11.50 -16.77
N GLY A 85 10.79 -12.16 -17.87
CA GLY A 85 11.51 -13.42 -17.85
C GLY A 85 10.64 -14.65 -17.58
N ILE A 86 9.31 -14.51 -17.59
CA ILE A 86 8.41 -15.66 -17.49
C ILE A 86 8.15 -16.17 -18.90
N VAL A 87 9.03 -17.09 -19.34
CA VAL A 87 8.88 -17.77 -20.62
C VAL A 87 7.83 -18.87 -20.45
N CYS A 88 6.69 -18.67 -21.09
CA CYS A 88 5.61 -19.64 -21.19
C CYS A 88 5.43 -19.91 -22.68
N ASP A 89 5.82 -21.10 -23.16
CA ASP A 89 5.68 -21.45 -24.57
C ASP A 89 4.21 -21.30 -25.04
N GLU A 90 3.96 -21.33 -26.35
CA GLU A 90 2.64 -21.13 -27.00
C GLU A 90 1.51 -22.07 -26.51
N GLN A 91 1.78 -22.94 -25.55
CA GLN A 91 0.89 -23.94 -24.96
C GLN A 91 0.22 -23.49 -23.65
N CYS A 92 0.50 -22.26 -23.17
CA CYS A 92 -0.08 -21.75 -21.94
C CYS A 92 -1.57 -21.39 -22.10
N THR A 93 -2.41 -22.43 -22.12
CA THR A 93 -3.86 -22.37 -22.12
C THR A 93 -4.40 -21.63 -20.88
N PRO A 94 -5.25 -20.60 -21.08
CA PRO A 94 -6.02 -19.96 -20.02
C PRO A 94 -6.78 -20.96 -19.15
N GLY A 95 -6.84 -20.70 -17.84
CA GLY A 95 -7.53 -21.53 -16.84
C GLY A 95 -6.71 -22.69 -16.27
N LYS A 96 -5.40 -22.76 -16.56
CA LYS A 96 -4.50 -23.79 -16.01
C LYS A 96 -3.34 -23.18 -15.22
N TYR A 97 -2.85 -23.99 -14.28
CA TYR A 97 -1.63 -23.73 -13.54
C TYR A 97 -0.43 -24.37 -14.23
N TYR A 98 0.69 -23.68 -14.22
CA TYR A 98 1.97 -24.11 -14.75
C TYR A 98 3.03 -24.01 -13.67
N CYS A 99 3.93 -24.99 -13.63
CA CYS A 99 5.09 -24.97 -12.75
C CYS A 99 6.35 -24.75 -13.60
N LEU A 100 6.94 -23.56 -13.49
CA LEU A 100 8.02 -23.07 -14.33
C LEU A 100 9.30 -22.86 -13.52
N LEU A 101 10.43 -22.69 -14.21
CA LEU A 101 11.64 -22.17 -13.59
C LEU A 101 11.44 -20.69 -13.26
N CYS A 102 11.75 -20.31 -12.03
CA CYS A 102 11.67 -18.91 -11.61
C CYS A 102 12.81 -18.11 -12.26
N PRO A 103 12.54 -17.01 -13.00
CA PRO A 103 13.58 -16.20 -13.60
C PRO A 103 14.45 -15.46 -12.57
N LYS A 104 13.93 -15.25 -11.35
CA LYS A 104 14.67 -14.56 -10.28
C LYS A 104 15.69 -15.46 -9.58
N CYS A 105 15.29 -16.65 -9.14
CA CYS A 105 16.18 -17.56 -8.39
C CYS A 105 16.70 -18.73 -9.23
N LYS A 106 16.21 -18.91 -10.46
CA LYS A 106 16.56 -20.03 -11.35
C LYS A 106 16.36 -21.41 -10.71
N GLY A 107 15.43 -21.52 -9.75
CA GLY A 107 15.16 -22.75 -9.00
C GLY A 107 16.05 -22.98 -7.77
N GLY A 108 16.87 -22.00 -7.39
CA GLY A 108 17.80 -22.11 -6.27
C GLY A 108 18.91 -23.14 -6.54
N ARG A 109 19.49 -23.70 -5.47
CA ARG A 109 20.60 -24.69 -5.58
C ARG A 109 20.20 -25.98 -6.30
N LEU A 110 18.92 -26.35 -6.22
CA LEU A 110 18.39 -27.58 -6.81
C LEU A 110 17.85 -27.37 -8.24
N MET A 111 17.87 -26.13 -8.75
CA MET A 111 17.36 -25.77 -10.08
C MET A 111 15.92 -26.26 -10.33
N GLU A 112 15.10 -26.24 -9.29
CA GLU A 112 13.73 -26.76 -9.35
C GLU A 112 12.77 -25.77 -10.01
N ARG A 113 11.79 -26.32 -10.74
CA ARG A 113 10.62 -25.58 -11.19
C ARG A 113 9.79 -25.20 -9.96
N SER A 114 9.99 -23.97 -9.51
CA SER A 114 9.44 -23.44 -8.25
C SER A 114 8.45 -22.30 -8.48
N LEU A 115 8.30 -21.81 -9.71
CA LEU A 115 7.38 -20.74 -10.06
C LEU A 115 6.02 -21.31 -10.46
N SER A 116 5.03 -21.17 -9.60
CA SER A 116 3.64 -21.41 -9.98
C SER A 116 3.11 -20.21 -10.75
N LEU A 117 2.58 -20.44 -11.94
CA LEU A 117 1.97 -19.45 -12.82
C LEU A 117 0.53 -19.86 -13.12
N HIS A 118 -0.41 -18.92 -13.09
CA HIS A 118 -1.80 -19.14 -13.48
C HIS A 118 -2.27 -18.02 -14.42
N VAL A 119 -2.67 -18.41 -15.63
CA VAL A 119 -3.33 -17.52 -16.59
C VAL A 119 -4.83 -17.69 -16.42
N ILE A 120 -5.57 -16.62 -16.14
CA ILE A 120 -7.02 -16.76 -15.89
C ILE A 120 -7.80 -17.12 -17.16
N PRO A 121 -8.95 -17.81 -17.07
CA PRO A 121 -9.69 -18.29 -18.25
C PRO A 121 -10.04 -17.23 -19.30
N THR A 122 -10.30 -15.98 -18.88
CA THR A 122 -10.62 -14.90 -19.81
C THR A 122 -9.40 -14.38 -20.58
N GLY A 123 -8.18 -14.71 -20.13
CA GLY A 123 -6.94 -14.20 -20.69
C GLY A 123 -6.63 -12.76 -20.30
N ASP A 124 -7.38 -12.18 -19.36
CA ASP A 124 -7.19 -10.76 -19.00
C ASP A 124 -5.95 -10.53 -18.12
N PHE A 125 -5.50 -11.53 -17.36
CA PHE A 125 -4.28 -11.45 -16.57
C PHE A 125 -3.67 -12.80 -16.21
N ALA A 126 -2.40 -12.78 -15.82
CA ALA A 126 -1.69 -13.89 -15.22
C ALA A 126 -1.16 -13.51 -13.84
N MET A 127 -1.04 -14.48 -12.94
CA MET A 127 -0.42 -14.33 -11.62
C MET A 127 0.63 -15.40 -11.40
N TRP A 128 1.66 -15.09 -10.62
CA TRP A 128 2.70 -16.05 -10.27
C TRP A 128 3.15 -15.93 -8.82
N ARG A 129 3.71 -17.02 -8.30
CA ARG A 129 4.44 -17.07 -7.03
C ARG A 129 5.53 -18.13 -7.11
N CYS A 130 6.75 -17.75 -6.73
CA CYS A 130 7.85 -18.67 -6.52
C CYS A 130 7.76 -19.25 -5.10
N PHE A 131 7.73 -20.58 -5.00
CA PHE A 131 7.67 -21.33 -3.75
C PHE A 131 9.05 -21.73 -3.22
N GLN A 132 10.12 -21.25 -3.84
CA GLN A 132 11.46 -21.41 -3.28
C GLN A 132 11.59 -20.53 -2.03
N SER A 133 12.02 -21.10 -0.90
CA SER A 133 11.98 -20.47 0.43
C SER A 133 12.66 -19.10 0.48
N GLU A 134 13.83 -19.01 -0.15
CA GLU A 134 14.65 -17.78 -0.18
C GLU A 134 14.24 -16.80 -1.29
N CYS A 135 13.29 -17.16 -2.17
CA CYS A 135 12.94 -16.33 -3.31
C CYS A 135 11.62 -15.58 -3.12
N GLY A 136 10.52 -16.29 -2.84
CA GLY A 136 9.20 -15.70 -2.63
C GLY A 136 8.62 -14.86 -3.79
N TRP A 137 9.32 -14.74 -4.92
CA TRP A 137 8.97 -13.80 -6.00
C TRP A 137 7.57 -14.03 -6.53
N ALA A 138 6.70 -13.03 -6.40
CA ALA A 138 5.30 -13.12 -6.77
C ALA A 138 4.85 -11.86 -7.50
N GLY A 139 3.78 -11.98 -8.27
CA GLY A 139 3.22 -10.85 -8.99
C GLY A 139 2.03 -11.21 -9.86
N ARG A 140 1.55 -10.21 -10.60
CA ARG A 140 0.48 -10.35 -11.60
C ARG A 140 0.67 -9.37 -12.74
N ILE A 141 0.18 -9.71 -13.92
CA ILE A 141 0.33 -8.93 -15.14
C ILE A 141 -0.94 -9.00 -15.98
N PHE A 142 -1.41 -7.87 -16.50
CA PHE A 142 -2.69 -7.77 -17.22
C PHE A 142 -2.49 -7.56 -18.73
N ALA A 143 -3.37 -8.15 -19.52
CA ALA A 143 -3.47 -7.93 -20.96
C ALA A 143 -3.85 -6.48 -21.27
N ASP A 144 -4.75 -5.87 -20.48
CA ASP A 144 -5.36 -4.56 -20.71
C ASP A 144 -4.47 -3.35 -20.37
N GLY A 145 -3.23 -3.32 -20.88
CA GLY A 145 -2.32 -2.16 -20.73
C GLY A 145 -1.93 -1.83 -19.28
N ARG A 146 -2.48 -2.51 -18.27
CA ARG A 146 -2.07 -2.44 -16.87
C ARG A 146 -0.83 -3.30 -16.67
N LEU A 147 0.28 -2.79 -17.17
CA LEU A 147 1.59 -3.30 -16.81
C LEU A 147 1.98 -2.77 -15.44
N ALA A 148 2.49 -3.70 -14.63
CA ALA A 148 3.34 -3.39 -13.49
C ALA A 148 4.42 -2.41 -13.96
N PHE A 149 4.59 -1.33 -13.20
CA PHE A 149 5.59 -0.26 -13.34
C PHE A 149 6.62 -0.44 -14.45
N ASN A 150 6.42 0.24 -15.58
CA ASN A 150 7.25 1.37 -15.95
C ASN A 150 6.65 2.09 -17.16
N GLU A 151 6.58 3.41 -17.03
CA GLU A 151 6.42 4.41 -18.10
C GLU A 151 5.00 4.78 -18.60
N PHE A 152 4.77 6.09 -18.47
CA PHE A 152 3.80 7.00 -19.07
C PHE A 152 2.33 6.62 -19.30
N SER A 153 1.48 7.31 -18.52
CA SER A 153 0.08 7.68 -18.75
C SER A 153 -0.89 6.56 -19.08
N ARG A 154 -1.78 6.21 -18.13
CA ARG A 154 -3.12 5.65 -18.42
C ARG A 154 -3.98 5.44 -17.16
N THR A 155 -5.19 5.98 -17.26
CA THR A 155 -6.44 5.69 -16.55
C THR A 155 -6.39 4.63 -15.44
N ALA A 156 -6.32 5.07 -14.19
CA ALA A 156 -6.32 4.20 -13.04
C ALA A 156 -7.76 3.96 -12.56
N LYS A 157 -8.31 2.77 -12.85
CA LYS A 157 -9.64 2.36 -12.37
C LYS A 157 -9.57 1.97 -10.90
N LEU A 158 -10.19 2.75 -10.01
CA LEU A 158 -10.44 2.33 -8.62
C LEU A 158 -11.37 1.12 -8.59
N PHE A 159 -11.11 0.19 -7.69
CA PHE A 159 -12.03 -0.90 -7.35
C PHE A 159 -12.74 -0.59 -6.03
N GLY A 160 -13.96 -0.07 -6.15
CA GLY A 160 -14.91 0.19 -5.07
C GLY A 160 -16.29 0.49 -5.69
N GLY A 161 -17.37 0.00 -5.10
CA GLY A 161 -18.70 -0.14 -5.71
C GLY A 161 -19.42 1.16 -6.08
N THR A 162 -20.32 1.02 -7.07
CA THR A 162 -21.31 1.97 -7.63
C THR A 162 -20.77 3.23 -8.36
N ALA A 163 -21.00 3.25 -9.68
CA ALA A 163 -20.78 4.34 -10.65
C ALA A 163 -19.33 4.90 -10.76
N LYS A 164 -18.42 4.09 -11.30
CA LYS A 164 -17.01 4.43 -11.55
C LYS A 164 -16.84 5.52 -12.63
N LYS A 165 -16.61 6.76 -12.21
CA LYS A 165 -15.87 7.73 -13.03
C LYS A 165 -14.42 7.26 -13.04
N SER A 166 -13.90 6.82 -14.20
CA SER A 166 -12.50 6.41 -14.29
C SER A 166 -11.61 7.61 -13.96
N LEU A 167 -10.70 7.49 -12.99
CA LEU A 167 -9.72 8.53 -12.74
C LEU A 167 -8.70 8.50 -13.88
N ILE A 168 -8.61 9.61 -14.61
CA ILE A 168 -7.60 9.81 -15.64
C ILE A 168 -6.43 10.50 -14.96
N LEU A 169 -5.37 9.73 -14.71
CA LEU A 169 -4.11 10.19 -14.14
C LEU A 169 -3.03 10.10 -15.20
N GLU A 170 -2.17 11.11 -15.22
CA GLU A 170 -1.04 11.24 -16.13
C GLU A 170 0.24 11.39 -15.32
N PRO A 171 1.41 11.10 -15.91
CA PRO A 171 2.70 11.36 -15.28
C PRO A 171 2.87 12.85 -15.01
N LEU A 172 3.71 13.16 -14.02
CA LEU A 172 4.03 14.54 -13.68
C LEU A 172 4.66 15.25 -14.87
N GLY A 173 4.13 16.43 -15.21
CA GLY A 173 4.78 17.34 -16.14
C GLY A 173 5.94 18.11 -15.50
N ASP A 174 6.75 18.78 -16.32
CA ASP A 174 7.96 19.48 -15.91
C ASP A 174 7.73 20.52 -14.79
N GLU A 175 6.56 21.18 -14.78
CA GLU A 175 6.19 22.13 -13.72
C GLU A 175 6.10 21.46 -12.35
N LEU A 176 5.43 20.31 -12.26
CA LEU A 176 5.28 19.57 -11.01
C LEU A 176 6.60 18.89 -10.61
N ILE A 177 7.36 18.37 -11.58
CA ILE A 177 8.71 17.85 -11.32
C ILE A 177 9.59 18.96 -10.71
N THR A 178 9.54 20.18 -11.27
CA THR A 178 10.26 21.34 -10.72
C THR A 178 9.76 21.71 -9.31
N TYR A 179 8.44 21.63 -9.08
CA TYR A 179 7.86 21.86 -7.75
C TYR A 179 8.39 20.90 -6.68
N PHE A 180 8.54 19.62 -7.02
CA PHE A 180 9.09 18.59 -6.14
C PHE A 180 10.61 18.72 -5.98
N SER A 181 11.34 19.05 -7.04
CA SER A 181 12.77 19.30 -6.98
C SER A 181 13.12 20.45 -6.02
N LYS A 182 12.34 21.53 -6.01
CA LYS A 182 12.48 22.63 -5.01
C LYS A 182 12.25 22.17 -3.56
N ARG A 183 11.64 21.00 -3.37
CA ARG A 183 11.42 20.35 -2.07
C ARG A 183 12.39 19.21 -1.80
N MET A 184 13.45 19.13 -2.61
CA MET A 184 14.49 18.11 -2.52
C MET A 184 13.95 16.68 -2.72
N ILE A 185 12.83 16.52 -3.44
CA ILE A 185 12.26 15.21 -3.77
C ILE A 185 12.63 14.86 -5.21
N SER A 186 13.32 13.74 -5.39
CA SER A 186 13.81 13.25 -6.67
C SER A 186 12.70 12.65 -7.54
N GLN A 187 12.93 12.57 -8.85
CA GLN A 187 11.99 11.91 -9.76
C GLN A 187 11.91 10.41 -9.48
N GLU A 188 12.99 9.82 -8.98
CA GLU A 188 13.10 8.42 -8.59
C GLU A 188 12.12 8.10 -7.46
N THR A 189 12.11 8.92 -6.40
CA THR A 189 11.17 8.81 -5.29
C THR A 189 9.73 9.01 -5.76
N LEU A 190 9.46 10.02 -6.60
CA LEU A 190 8.12 10.25 -7.16
C LEU A 190 7.62 9.05 -7.96
N LYS A 191 8.50 8.45 -8.77
CA LYS A 191 8.18 7.30 -9.62
C LYS A 191 7.92 6.04 -8.79
N ARG A 192 8.75 5.76 -7.78
CA ARG A 192 8.55 4.63 -6.85
C ARG A 192 7.22 4.76 -6.10
N ASN A 193 6.90 5.97 -5.66
CA ASN A 193 5.68 6.31 -4.92
C ASN A 193 4.46 6.55 -5.79
N VAL A 194 4.63 6.44 -7.11
CA VAL A 194 3.54 6.54 -8.08
C VAL A 194 2.78 7.86 -7.92
N VAL A 195 3.54 8.94 -7.73
CA VAL A 195 3.00 10.30 -7.69
C VAL A 195 2.69 10.71 -9.13
N MET A 196 1.44 11.08 -9.37
CA MET A 196 0.90 11.38 -10.69
C MET A 196 0.28 12.78 -10.69
N GLN A 197 -0.31 13.19 -11.80
CA GLN A 197 -1.16 14.38 -11.88
C GLN A 197 -2.52 14.06 -12.51
N THR A 198 -3.49 14.96 -12.31
CA THR A 198 -4.76 14.91 -13.05
C THR A 198 -4.56 15.35 -14.50
N ALA A 199 -5.32 14.76 -15.41
CA ALA A 199 -5.29 15.09 -16.85
C ALA A 199 -6.00 16.41 -17.21
N ASP A 200 -6.50 17.16 -16.24
CA ASP A 200 -7.25 18.40 -16.48
C ASP A 200 -6.33 19.63 -16.59
N ARG A 201 -6.86 20.73 -17.11
CA ARG A 201 -6.08 21.97 -17.36
C ARG A 201 -5.47 22.60 -16.10
N GLN A 202 -5.91 22.19 -14.90
CA GLN A 202 -5.39 22.69 -13.62
C GLN A 202 -4.54 21.63 -12.89
N ALA A 203 -3.96 20.68 -13.64
CA ALA A 203 -3.04 19.62 -13.21
C ALA A 203 -2.73 19.63 -11.70
N ALA A 204 -3.48 18.84 -10.95
CA ALA A 204 -3.30 18.65 -9.54
C ALA A 204 -2.39 17.44 -9.27
N ILE A 205 -1.51 17.56 -8.30
CA ILE A 205 -0.70 16.43 -7.80
C ILE A 205 -1.66 15.38 -7.26
N ALA A 206 -1.47 14.13 -7.67
CA ALA A 206 -2.26 12.97 -7.30
C ALA A 206 -1.37 11.96 -6.56
N PHE A 207 -1.57 11.85 -5.24
CA PHE A 207 -0.98 10.82 -4.41
C PHE A 207 -1.85 9.56 -4.50
N THR A 208 -1.27 8.49 -5.04
CA THR A 208 -2.01 7.27 -5.33
C THR A 208 -1.90 6.26 -4.18
N TYR A 209 -3.01 6.04 -3.48
CA TYR A 209 -3.07 5.08 -2.39
C TYR A 209 -3.22 3.68 -2.97
N ARG A 210 -2.27 2.80 -2.66
CA ARG A 210 -2.19 1.47 -3.26
C ARG A 210 -2.11 0.39 -2.19
N GLN A 211 -2.74 -0.75 -2.49
CA GLN A 211 -2.63 -1.96 -1.70
C GLN A 211 -2.39 -3.15 -2.64
N ASN A 212 -1.37 -3.96 -2.37
CA ASN A 212 -0.93 -5.04 -3.25
C ASN A 212 -0.73 -4.57 -4.70
N GLY A 213 -0.20 -3.34 -4.86
CA GLY A 213 0.00 -2.68 -6.15
C GLY A 213 -1.28 -2.21 -6.87
N GLN A 214 -2.48 -2.33 -6.28
CA GLN A 214 -3.74 -1.82 -6.86
C GLN A 214 -4.08 -0.43 -6.33
N LEU A 215 -4.55 0.46 -7.22
CA LEU A 215 -5.08 1.76 -6.82
C LEU A 215 -6.42 1.59 -6.07
N VAL A 216 -6.42 1.95 -4.79
CA VAL A 216 -7.60 1.89 -3.92
C VAL A 216 -8.13 3.28 -3.56
N GLY A 217 -7.27 4.30 -3.62
CA GLY A 217 -7.63 5.68 -3.30
C GLY A 217 -6.73 6.68 -4.00
N CYS A 218 -7.18 7.93 -4.06
CA CYS A 218 -6.35 9.02 -4.56
C CYS A 218 -6.65 10.28 -3.77
N LYS A 219 -5.60 10.91 -3.25
CA LYS A 219 -5.66 12.24 -2.66
C LYS A 219 -4.97 13.21 -3.59
N TYR A 220 -5.56 14.38 -3.72
CA TYR A 220 -5.10 15.41 -4.62
C TYR A 220 -4.66 16.62 -3.82
N ARG A 221 -3.62 17.30 -4.32
CA ARG A 221 -3.34 18.67 -3.90
C ARG A 221 -2.99 19.56 -5.09
N THR A 222 -3.37 20.82 -5.00
CA THR A 222 -2.74 21.85 -5.84
C THR A 222 -1.43 22.32 -5.22
N ILE A 223 -0.60 22.97 -6.03
CA ILE A 223 0.61 23.70 -5.59
C ILE A 223 0.26 24.69 -4.46
N ASN A 224 -0.92 25.32 -4.53
CA ASN A 224 -1.47 26.27 -3.56
C ASN A 224 -2.15 25.61 -2.35
N LYS A 225 -1.80 24.35 -2.03
CA LYS A 225 -2.24 23.63 -0.82
C LYS A 225 -3.77 23.47 -0.67
N LYS A 226 -4.51 23.32 -1.78
CA LYS A 226 -5.92 22.87 -1.72
C LYS A 226 -5.95 21.35 -1.84
N PHE A 227 -6.63 20.67 -0.91
CA PHE A 227 -6.66 19.21 -0.85
C PHE A 227 -8.07 18.65 -1.06
N TRP A 228 -8.17 17.51 -1.74
CA TRP A 228 -9.41 16.73 -1.83
C TRP A 228 -9.09 15.25 -2.06
N GLN A 229 -10.07 14.38 -1.89
CA GLN A 229 -9.92 12.93 -2.06
C GLN A 229 -11.00 12.39 -2.98
N ALA A 230 -10.69 11.30 -3.67
CA ALA A 230 -11.68 10.54 -4.41
C ALA A 230 -12.79 10.05 -3.45
N LYS A 231 -14.05 10.12 -3.88
CA LYS A 231 -15.19 9.68 -3.06
C LYS A 231 -15.30 8.15 -3.07
N GLY A 232 -15.81 7.60 -1.96
CA GLY A 232 -16.11 6.17 -1.85
C GLY A 232 -14.88 5.27 -1.77
N THR A 233 -13.73 5.81 -1.37
CA THR A 233 -12.49 5.06 -1.21
C THR A 233 -12.30 4.69 0.24
N GLU A 234 -11.78 3.49 0.49
CA GLU A 234 -11.36 3.10 1.84
C GLU A 234 -10.20 4.00 2.30
N LYS A 235 -10.22 4.39 3.58
CA LYS A 235 -9.10 5.11 4.20
C LYS A 235 -8.01 4.09 4.49
N LEU A 236 -6.86 4.25 3.84
CA LEU A 236 -5.70 3.40 3.98
C LEU A 236 -4.45 4.26 4.16
N PHE A 237 -3.38 3.73 4.72
CA PHE A 237 -2.10 4.43 4.71
C PHE A 237 -1.55 4.60 3.29
N TYR A 238 -0.94 5.75 3.01
CA TYR A 238 -0.13 5.91 1.81
C TYR A 238 1.19 5.15 1.99
N GLY A 239 1.56 4.32 1.01
CA GLY A 239 2.77 3.49 1.09
C GLY A 239 2.62 2.18 1.88
N ILE A 240 1.40 1.71 2.18
CA ILE A 240 1.21 0.48 3.00
C ILE A 240 1.94 -0.77 2.45
N ASP A 241 2.18 -0.83 1.14
CA ASP A 241 2.90 -1.94 0.53
C ASP A 241 4.39 -1.98 0.92
N ASP A 242 4.95 -0.85 1.39
CA ASP A 242 6.35 -0.72 1.79
C ASP A 242 6.67 -1.36 3.16
N ILE A 243 5.65 -1.77 3.94
CA ILE A 243 5.82 -2.27 5.32
C ILE A 243 5.67 -3.78 5.44
N ASN A 244 5.55 -4.50 4.32
CA ASN A 244 5.48 -5.95 4.32
C ASN A 244 6.78 -6.52 4.92
N ASP A 245 6.64 -7.23 6.04
CA ASP A 245 7.75 -7.86 6.79
C ASP A 245 8.83 -6.88 7.28
N ALA A 246 8.45 -5.61 7.54
CA ALA A 246 9.37 -4.61 8.09
C ALA A 246 9.54 -4.76 9.61
N ASP A 247 10.79 -4.77 10.09
CA ASP A 247 11.12 -4.77 11.52
C ASP A 247 10.99 -3.39 12.18
N GLU A 248 10.92 -2.33 11.38
CA GLU A 248 10.72 -0.97 11.84
C GLU A 248 9.77 -0.25 10.88
N LEU A 249 8.92 0.63 11.42
CA LEU A 249 7.98 1.43 10.65
C LEU A 249 8.08 2.90 11.04
N ILE A 250 8.18 3.79 10.06
CA ILE A 250 8.05 5.24 10.27
C ILE A 250 6.66 5.69 9.82
N ILE A 251 5.90 6.34 10.71
CA ILE A 251 4.60 6.94 10.39
C ILE A 251 4.72 8.46 10.42
N VAL A 252 4.38 9.10 9.30
CA VAL A 252 4.33 10.57 9.15
C VAL A 252 2.91 11.07 8.93
N GLU A 253 2.72 12.39 9.03
CA GLU A 253 1.40 13.00 8.82
C GLU A 253 1.02 13.12 7.34
N GLY A 254 1.92 13.64 6.51
CA GLY A 254 1.65 13.97 5.11
C GLY A 254 2.32 13.06 4.09
N GLU A 255 1.75 13.01 2.88
CA GLU A 255 2.37 12.29 1.76
C GLU A 255 3.72 12.90 1.38
N MET A 256 3.87 14.22 1.51
CA MET A 256 5.14 14.92 1.26
C MET A 256 6.24 14.52 2.23
N ASP A 257 5.88 14.31 3.49
CA ASP A 257 6.83 13.90 4.53
C ASP A 257 7.28 12.47 4.28
N LYS A 258 6.38 11.60 3.80
CA LYS A 258 6.72 10.21 3.43
C LYS A 258 7.75 10.19 2.30
N LEU A 259 7.56 11.03 1.28
CA LEU A 259 8.55 11.20 0.21
C LEU A 259 9.87 11.74 0.77
N SER A 260 9.81 12.67 1.72
CA SER A 260 11.02 13.28 2.31
C SER A 260 11.83 12.29 3.15
N VAL A 261 11.15 11.43 3.92
CA VAL A 261 11.74 10.34 4.67
C VAL A 261 12.40 9.30 3.74
N GLU A 262 11.81 9.08 2.56
CA GLU A 262 12.40 8.21 1.55
C GLU A 262 13.70 8.77 0.97
N GLU A 263 13.78 10.08 0.74
CA GLU A 263 15.03 10.77 0.37
C GLU A 263 16.12 10.66 1.45
N ALA A 264 15.73 10.51 2.72
CA ALA A 264 16.65 10.21 3.83
C ALA A 264 17.07 8.73 3.90
N GLY A 265 16.61 7.89 2.97
CA GLY A 265 17.00 6.49 2.82
C GLY A 265 16.10 5.48 3.53
N PHE A 266 14.95 5.91 4.05
CA PHE A 266 14.00 5.00 4.71
C PHE A 266 12.82 4.66 3.79
N LEU A 267 12.79 3.42 3.34
CA LEU A 267 11.72 2.92 2.48
C LEU A 267 10.50 2.46 3.29
N ASN A 268 10.70 2.09 4.55
CA ASN A 268 9.71 1.59 5.51
C ASN A 268 8.89 2.72 6.15
N CYS A 269 8.39 3.66 5.34
CA CYS A 269 7.62 4.82 5.80
C CYS A 269 6.22 4.87 5.19
N ILE A 270 5.21 5.20 6.00
CA ILE A 270 3.83 5.37 5.58
C ILE A 270 3.26 6.70 6.10
N SER A 271 2.27 7.28 5.39
CA SER A 271 1.55 8.47 5.86
C SER A 271 0.08 8.19 6.17
N VAL A 272 -0.46 8.87 7.18
CA VAL A 272 -1.88 8.76 7.54
C VAL A 272 -2.80 9.32 6.42
N PRO A 273 -4.00 8.75 6.20
CA PRO A 273 -4.90 9.19 5.13
C PRO A 273 -5.64 10.50 5.41
N GLY A 274 -5.92 10.77 6.68
CA GLY A 274 -6.49 12.01 7.17
C GLY A 274 -5.46 12.65 8.08
N GLY A 275 -5.20 13.95 7.90
CA GLY A 275 -4.23 14.69 8.73
C GLY A 275 -4.64 14.70 10.20
N ALA A 276 -3.88 15.45 11.01
CA ALA A 276 -4.02 15.41 12.45
C ALA A 276 -5.41 15.81 12.98
N PRO A 277 -5.89 15.17 14.07
CA PRO A 277 -7.07 15.61 14.79
C PRO A 277 -6.78 16.92 15.54
N THR A 278 -7.83 17.69 15.86
CA THR A 278 -7.68 18.94 16.64
C THR A 278 -7.40 18.67 18.12
N LYS A 279 -7.78 17.51 18.66
CA LYS A 279 -7.58 17.12 20.08
C LYS A 279 -7.40 15.62 20.23
N VAL A 280 -6.67 15.21 21.27
CA VAL A 280 -6.58 13.82 21.74
C VAL A 280 -7.93 13.42 22.33
N SER A 281 -8.38 12.20 22.03
CA SER A 281 -9.55 11.59 22.64
C SER A 281 -9.30 11.35 24.13
N THR A 282 -10.33 11.51 24.95
CA THR A 282 -10.22 11.38 26.41
C THR A 282 -9.92 9.93 26.80
N ASN A 283 -8.63 9.55 26.83
CA ASN A 283 -7.94 8.37 27.38
C ASN A 283 -8.54 6.95 27.19
N ALA A 284 -9.70 6.81 26.55
CA ALA A 284 -10.32 5.54 26.24
C ALA A 284 -10.38 5.37 24.73
N VAL A 285 -9.57 4.45 24.20
CA VAL A 285 -9.66 4.02 22.81
C VAL A 285 -11.08 3.45 22.60
N ALA A 286 -11.83 4.08 21.70
CA ALA A 286 -13.15 3.59 21.34
C ALA A 286 -13.06 2.15 20.81
N SER A 287 -14.14 1.36 20.96
CA SER A 287 -14.16 0.04 20.33
C SER A 287 -13.93 0.16 18.82
N ILE A 288 -13.31 -0.85 18.21
CA ILE A 288 -12.93 -0.86 16.78
C ILE A 288 -14.07 -0.36 15.87
N GLN A 289 -15.31 -0.76 16.14
CA GLN A 289 -16.49 -0.39 15.35
C GLN A 289 -16.90 1.08 15.49
N LYS A 290 -16.54 1.73 16.60
CA LYS A 290 -16.87 3.13 16.91
C LYS A 290 -15.72 4.08 16.57
N ASP A 291 -14.51 3.56 16.40
CA ASP A 291 -13.29 4.32 16.16
C ASP A 291 -13.11 4.70 14.67
N THR A 292 -14.16 5.28 14.09
CA THR A 292 -14.27 5.57 12.65
C THR A 292 -13.21 6.53 12.11
N ALA A 293 -12.68 7.42 12.96
CA ALA A 293 -11.60 8.34 12.58
C ALA A 293 -10.28 7.59 12.29
N TYR A 294 -10.04 6.48 12.99
CA TYR A 294 -8.82 5.69 12.94
C TYR A 294 -9.03 4.30 12.32
N GLN A 295 -10.13 4.12 11.58
CA GLN A 295 -10.46 2.84 10.93
C GLN A 295 -9.32 2.28 10.08
N TYR A 296 -8.49 3.15 9.51
CA TYR A 296 -7.32 2.79 8.71
C TYR A 296 -6.26 1.98 9.50
N LEU A 297 -6.12 2.21 10.81
CA LEU A 297 -5.28 1.39 11.69
C LEU A 297 -5.84 -0.02 11.81
N TRP A 298 -7.14 -0.13 12.03
CA TRP A 298 -7.83 -1.41 12.20
C TRP A 298 -7.85 -2.22 10.90
N SER A 299 -8.05 -1.58 9.75
CA SER A 299 -7.95 -2.23 8.44
C SER A 299 -6.55 -2.80 8.15
N CYS A 300 -5.50 -2.26 8.79
CA CYS A 300 -4.11 -2.68 8.59
C CYS A 300 -3.53 -3.44 9.80
N LYS A 301 -4.37 -3.83 10.77
CA LYS A 301 -3.90 -4.35 12.06
C LYS A 301 -2.95 -5.54 11.93
N ASP A 302 -3.25 -6.48 11.03
CA ASP A 302 -2.44 -7.69 10.80
C ASP A 302 -1.02 -7.38 10.29
N LEU A 303 -0.83 -6.26 9.60
CA LEU A 303 0.48 -5.78 9.16
C LEU A 303 1.17 -5.03 10.31
N LEU A 304 0.45 -4.11 10.93
CA LEU A 304 0.98 -3.23 11.98
C LEU A 304 1.38 -3.99 13.24
N ASP A 305 0.64 -5.02 13.66
CA ASP A 305 0.94 -5.84 14.84
C ASP A 305 2.27 -6.59 14.73
N LYS A 306 2.74 -6.88 13.50
CA LYS A 306 4.00 -7.59 13.28
C LYS A 306 5.23 -6.70 13.44
N VAL A 307 5.05 -5.37 13.40
CA VAL A 307 6.17 -4.44 13.48
C VAL A 307 6.57 -4.21 14.94
N PRO A 308 7.79 -4.59 15.35
CA PRO A 308 8.22 -4.47 16.74
C PRO A 308 8.64 -3.04 17.13
N ARG A 309 9.02 -2.19 16.16
CA ARG A 309 9.44 -0.80 16.43
C ARG A 309 8.73 0.19 15.50
N ILE A 310 8.02 1.16 16.08
CA ILE A 310 7.28 2.18 15.34
C ILE A 310 7.80 3.56 15.70
N ILE A 311 8.26 4.32 14.72
CA ILE A 311 8.70 5.71 14.85
C ILE A 311 7.57 6.63 14.37
N LEU A 312 7.09 7.50 15.24
CA LEU A 312 6.09 8.52 14.96
C LEU A 312 6.80 9.84 14.65
N ALA A 313 6.78 10.23 13.39
CA ALA A 313 7.38 11.43 12.82
C ALA A 313 6.28 12.38 12.34
N THR A 314 5.34 12.70 13.22
CA THR A 314 4.24 13.64 12.95
C THR A 314 4.70 15.09 13.12
N ASP A 315 3.89 16.06 12.68
CA ASP A 315 4.24 17.47 12.75
C ASP A 315 4.54 17.93 14.19
N SER A 316 5.42 18.93 14.33
CA SER A 316 5.82 19.48 15.62
C SER A 316 4.79 20.45 16.24
N ASP A 317 3.62 20.59 15.63
CA ASP A 317 2.53 21.46 16.08
C ASP A 317 1.50 20.70 16.94
N GLU A 318 0.62 21.42 17.65
CA GLU A 318 -0.35 20.81 18.57
C GLU A 318 -1.18 19.66 17.94
N PRO A 319 -1.75 19.81 16.71
CA PRO A 319 -2.40 18.70 16.04
C PRO A 319 -1.48 17.50 15.81
N GLY A 320 -0.26 17.73 15.30
CA GLY A 320 0.71 16.66 15.08
C GLY A 320 1.07 15.92 16.37
N GLN A 321 1.15 16.62 17.51
CA GLN A 321 1.33 15.98 18.82
C GLN A 321 0.13 15.13 19.21
N ALA A 322 -1.08 15.65 19.00
CA ALA A 322 -2.31 14.91 19.28
C ALA A 322 -2.42 13.64 18.42
N LEU A 323 -2.04 13.72 17.14
CA LEU A 323 -1.98 12.57 16.25
C LEU A 323 -1.00 11.52 16.77
N ALA A 324 0.20 11.94 17.20
CA ALA A 324 1.21 11.02 17.70
C ALA A 324 0.70 10.24 18.92
N GLU A 325 0.05 10.92 19.85
CA GLU A 325 -0.52 10.29 21.05
C GLU A 325 -1.64 9.29 20.70
N GLU A 326 -2.54 9.67 19.79
CA GLU A 326 -3.64 8.82 19.35
C GLU A 326 -3.16 7.56 18.62
N LEU A 327 -2.09 7.69 17.81
CA LEU A 327 -1.41 6.58 17.16
C LEU A 327 -0.74 5.67 18.21
N ALA A 328 0.02 6.25 19.14
CA ALA A 328 0.73 5.49 20.17
C ALA A 328 -0.23 4.70 21.08
N LEU A 329 -1.37 5.28 21.46
CA LEU A 329 -2.40 4.60 22.25
C LEU A 329 -2.97 3.36 21.55
N ARG A 330 -3.17 3.42 20.23
CA ARG A 330 -3.78 2.32 19.46
C ARG A 330 -2.78 1.28 18.99
N LEU A 331 -1.57 1.72 18.64
CA LEU A 331 -0.48 0.85 18.23
C LEU A 331 0.19 0.19 19.44
N GLY A 332 0.13 0.81 20.60
CA GLY A 332 0.78 0.38 21.83
C GLY A 332 2.04 1.18 22.11
N LYS A 333 1.99 2.06 23.13
CA LYS A 333 3.07 2.98 23.51
C LYS A 333 4.44 2.31 23.70
N HIS A 334 4.45 1.09 24.24
CA HIS A 334 5.69 0.34 24.54
C HIS A 334 6.59 0.07 23.32
N ARG A 335 6.03 0.12 22.11
CA ARG A 335 6.74 -0.07 20.84
C ARG A 335 6.76 1.18 19.97
N CYS A 336 6.43 2.34 20.55
CA CYS A 336 6.43 3.62 19.85
C CYS A 336 7.60 4.49 20.29
N TRP A 337 8.22 5.14 19.31
CA TRP A 337 9.21 6.19 19.48
C TRP A 337 8.69 7.46 18.80
N ARG A 338 9.02 8.63 19.31
CA ARG A 338 8.65 9.91 18.71
C ARG A 338 9.89 10.64 18.22
N VAL A 339 9.83 11.17 17.01
CA VAL A 339 10.88 12.06 16.53
C VAL A 339 10.80 13.39 17.28
N ASP A 340 11.93 13.79 17.84
CA ASP A 340 12.10 15.09 18.47
C ASP A 340 12.76 16.04 17.48
N TRP A 341 11.95 16.73 16.66
CA TRP A 341 12.44 17.55 15.56
C TRP A 341 13.40 18.65 16.05
N PRO A 342 14.55 18.87 15.39
CA PRO A 342 15.55 19.83 15.85
C PRO A 342 15.01 21.26 15.93
N TYR A 343 15.68 22.09 16.72
CA TYR A 343 15.43 23.53 16.75
C TYR A 343 15.99 24.20 15.50
N LYS A 344 15.19 25.08 14.89
CA LYS A 344 15.61 25.95 13.78
C LYS A 344 16.21 27.26 14.30
N ASP A 345 15.75 27.68 15.48
CA ASP A 345 16.17 28.84 16.25
C ASP A 345 15.89 28.58 17.74
N ASP A 346 16.15 29.55 18.62
CA ASP A 346 16.04 29.40 20.07
C ASP A 346 14.62 29.03 20.56
N PHE A 347 13.58 29.23 19.75
CA PHE A 347 12.18 29.08 20.17
C PHE A 347 11.39 28.10 19.33
N ASN A 348 11.79 27.87 18.09
CA ASN A 348 11.00 27.12 17.13
C ASN A 348 11.72 25.86 16.68
N ARG A 349 10.97 24.76 16.61
CA ARG A 349 11.42 23.53 15.97
C ARG A 349 11.10 23.55 14.48
N PHE A 350 11.81 22.73 13.73
CA PHE A 350 11.38 22.32 12.41
C PHE A 350 10.00 21.65 12.51
N LYS A 351 9.10 22.02 11.61
CA LYS A 351 7.71 21.60 11.66
C LYS A 351 7.53 20.15 11.27
N ASP A 352 8.16 19.76 10.16
CA ASP A 352 7.93 18.47 9.51
C ASP A 352 9.20 17.96 8.81
N ALA A 353 9.12 16.73 8.28
CA ALA A 353 10.24 16.08 7.62
C ALA A 353 10.68 16.83 6.36
N ASN A 354 9.74 17.39 5.58
CA ASN A 354 10.09 18.12 4.36
C ASN A 354 10.85 19.42 4.66
N GLU A 355 10.49 20.12 5.73
CA GLU A 355 11.19 21.34 6.14
C GLU A 355 12.67 21.06 6.46
N ILE A 356 12.95 19.98 7.21
CA ILE A 356 14.33 19.55 7.51
C ILE A 356 15.06 19.15 6.23
N LEU A 357 14.42 18.35 5.37
CA LEU A 357 15.04 17.92 4.13
C LEU A 357 15.45 19.11 3.26
N VAL A 358 14.60 20.13 3.16
CA VAL A 358 14.86 21.33 2.36
C VAL A 358 15.95 22.21 2.95
N GLN A 359 15.96 22.39 4.28
CA GLN A 359 16.87 23.35 4.92
C GLN A 359 18.21 22.74 5.37
N LEU A 360 18.20 21.48 5.82
CA LEU A 360 19.36 20.80 6.41
C LEU A 360 19.83 19.57 5.61
N GLY A 361 19.02 19.06 4.69
CA GLY A 361 19.36 17.93 3.82
C GLY A 361 19.03 16.56 4.40
N ALA A 362 19.24 15.53 3.57
CA ALA A 362 18.85 14.15 3.84
C ALA A 362 19.56 13.53 5.06
N ASP A 363 20.84 13.83 5.27
CA ASP A 363 21.61 13.29 6.40
C ASP A 363 21.10 13.82 7.75
N ALA A 364 20.71 15.10 7.80
CA ALA A 364 20.14 15.71 9.00
C ALA A 364 18.76 15.12 9.32
N LEU A 365 17.90 14.95 8.31
CA LEU A 365 16.61 14.27 8.47
C LEU A 365 16.80 12.83 8.95
N LYS A 366 17.76 12.11 8.37
CA LYS A 366 18.08 10.75 8.76
C LYS A 366 18.50 10.65 10.22
N LYS A 367 19.39 11.54 10.66
CA LYS A 367 19.83 11.61 12.04
C LYS A 367 18.65 11.89 12.99
N ALA A 368 17.80 12.86 12.67
CA ALA A 368 16.64 13.20 13.49
C ALA A 368 15.69 11.99 13.70
N ILE A 369 15.46 11.19 12.65
CA ILE A 369 14.65 9.98 12.73
C ILE A 369 15.32 8.89 13.58
N GLN A 370 16.63 8.70 13.42
CA GLN A 370 17.40 7.71 14.19
C GLN A 370 17.46 8.04 15.68
N ASP A 371 17.49 9.33 16.02
CA ASP A 371 17.53 9.87 17.38
C ASP A 371 16.13 9.95 18.04
N ALA A 372 15.10 9.34 17.44
CA ALA A 372 13.75 9.29 18.00
C ALA A 372 13.73 8.70 19.42
N LYS A 373 12.93 9.31 20.30
CA LYS A 373 12.87 8.98 21.73
C LYS A 373 11.74 8.01 22.04
N SER A 374 11.97 7.05 22.92
CA SER A 374 10.92 6.09 23.33
C SER A 374 9.80 6.78 24.09
N TYR A 375 8.54 6.44 23.78
CA TYR A 375 7.40 6.92 24.55
C TYR A 375 7.44 6.51 26.02
N GLN A 376 8.03 5.35 26.33
CA GLN A 376 8.14 4.87 27.72
C GLN A 376 8.99 5.80 28.62
N LEU A 377 9.96 6.50 28.03
CA LEU A 377 10.83 7.41 28.77
C LEU A 377 10.21 8.81 28.93
N CYS A 378 9.32 9.20 28.02
CA CYS A 378 8.66 10.50 28.07
C CYS A 378 7.64 10.58 29.22
N ASP A 379 6.94 9.48 29.53
CA ASP A 379 5.99 9.40 30.65
C ASP A 379 6.72 9.47 32.02
N THR A 380 8.01 9.09 32.10
CA THR A 380 8.77 9.13 33.36
C THR A 380 9.40 10.50 33.66
N ASP A 381 9.70 11.29 32.63
CA ASP A 381 10.26 12.64 32.80
C ASP A 381 9.19 13.62 33.33
N GLU A 382 7.90 13.44 33.01
CA GLU A 382 6.81 14.27 33.56
C GLU A 382 6.58 14.02 35.07
N ILE A 383 6.81 12.80 35.55
CA ILE A 383 6.64 12.46 36.97
C ILE A 383 7.76 13.06 37.83
N GLN A 384 8.99 13.19 37.29
CA GLN A 384 10.11 13.77 38.05
C GLN A 384 9.97 15.28 38.27
N VAL A 385 9.21 15.99 37.44
CA VAL A 385 9.02 17.45 37.59
C VAL A 385 7.99 17.78 38.68
N GLU A 386 7.03 16.89 38.96
CA GLU A 386 6.06 17.10 40.05
C GLU A 386 6.64 16.79 41.45
N GLU A 387 7.56 15.82 41.59
CA GLU A 387 8.16 15.51 42.90
C GLU A 387 9.16 16.58 43.39
N ASP A 388 9.75 17.37 42.49
CA ASP A 388 10.74 18.40 42.85
C ASP A 388 10.10 19.72 43.36
N LEU A 389 8.77 19.88 43.26
CA LEU A 389 8.05 21.10 43.68
C LEU A 389 7.41 21.01 45.09
N GLU A 390 7.33 19.84 45.72
CA GLU A 390 6.75 19.67 47.07
C GLU A 390 7.76 19.74 48.22
N SER A 391 9.05 20.01 47.98
CA SER A 391 10.08 19.97 49.03
C SER A 391 10.41 21.30 49.74
N PHE A 392 9.73 22.42 49.44
CA PHE A 392 9.94 23.70 50.13
C PHE A 392 8.78 24.10 51.06
N HIS A 393 8.65 23.41 52.19
CA HIS A 393 8.01 23.98 53.39
C HIS A 393 8.95 23.76 54.59
N GLU A 394 9.74 24.79 54.92
CA GLU A 394 10.38 24.88 56.23
C GLU A 394 9.40 25.50 57.25
N PRO A 395 9.28 24.95 58.46
CA PRO A 395 8.50 25.54 59.53
C PRO A 395 9.30 26.63 60.26
N SER A 396 8.69 27.79 60.50
CA SER A 396 9.14 28.79 61.49
C SER A 396 8.15 28.89 62.64
#